data_AF-K1S8L6-F1
#
_entry.id   AF-K1S8L6-F1
#
_cell.length_a   1.000
_cell.length_b   1.000
_cell.length_c   1.000
_cell.angle_alpha   90.00
_cell.angle_beta   90.00
_cell.angle_gamma   90.00
#
_symmetry.space_group_name_H-M   'P 1'
#
loop_
_entity.id
_entity.type
_entity.pdbx_description
1 polymer ?
#
loop_
_entity_poly.entity_id
_entity_poly.type
_entity_poly.pdbx_seq_one_letter_code
_entity_poly.pdbx_strand_id
1 'polypeptide(L)' 'MNKQEQVQQMTTYMANFVSHIAKVLPDDIIAKLDELGAQEDAPLSKVIYETMKRNQKLAKELNRPSCQDTGV' A
#
# COMPACT_ATOMS: atom_id res chain seq x y z
N MET A 1 15.31 28.54 -8.14
CA MET A 1 15.22 27.31 -8.95
C MET A 1 14.79 27.68 -10.35
N ASN A 2 15.46 27.16 -11.38
CA ASN A 2 15.03 27.33 -12.77
C ASN A 2 13.88 26.35 -13.11
N LYS A 3 13.26 26.55 -14.27
CA LYS A 3 12.12 25.71 -14.71
C LYS A 3 12.48 24.22 -14.77
N GLN A 4 13.69 23.85 -15.21
CA GLN A 4 14.11 22.46 -15.30
C GLN A 4 14.27 21.83 -13.91
N GLU A 5 14.84 22.57 -12.95
CA GLU A 5 14.97 22.14 -11.56
C GLU A 5 13.60 21.91 -10.90
N GLN A 6 12.62 22.78 -11.16
CA GLN A 6 11.25 22.62 -10.67
C GLN A 6 10.56 21.39 -11.25
N VAL A 7 10.71 21.14 -12.56
CA VAL A 7 10.17 19.94 -13.22
C VAL A 7 10.80 18.67 -12.66
N GLN A 8 12.12 18.67 -12.46
CA GLN A 8 12.83 17.53 -11.88
C GLN A 8 12.35 17.26 -10.44
N GLN A 9 12.22 18.31 -9.62
CA GLN A 9 11.74 18.18 -8.24
C GLN A 9 10.33 17.57 -8.19
N MET A 10 9.40 18.09 -9.00
CA MET A 10 8.03 17.56 -9.05
C MET A 10 8.01 16.11 -9.52
N THR A 11 8.78 15.77 -10.56
CA THR A 11 8.90 14.39 -11.06
C THR A 11 9.39 13.44 -9.97
N THR A 12 10.43 13.84 -9.23
CA THR A 12 10.96 13.04 -8.12
C THR A 12 9.94 12.86 -6.99
N TYR A 13 9.21 13.92 -6.62
CA TYR A 13 8.17 13.83 -5.60
C TYR A 13 7.03 12.89 -6.01
N MET A 14 6.54 13.00 -7.24
CA MET A 14 5.48 12.12 -7.74
C MET A 14 5.95 10.67 -7.83
N ALA A 15 7.15 10.41 -8.36
CA ALA A 15 7.71 9.05 -8.43
C ALA A 15 7.85 8.42 -7.03
N ASN A 16 8.36 9.18 -6.05
CA ASN A 16 8.51 8.70 -4.68
C ASN A 16 7.15 8.47 -4.01
N PHE A 17 6.19 9.37 -4.22
CA PHE A 17 4.85 9.25 -3.67
C PHE A 17 4.13 8.01 -4.22
N VAL A 18 4.07 7.85 -5.54
CA VAL A 18 3.45 6.68 -6.20
C VAL A 18 4.12 5.38 -5.76
N SER A 19 5.46 5.36 -5.70
CA SER A 19 6.23 4.21 -5.21
C SER A 19 5.94 3.84 -3.74
N HIS A 20 5.57 4.82 -2.91
CA HIS A 20 5.21 4.60 -1.51
C HIS A 20 3.79 4.04 -1.37
N ILE A 21 2.80 4.70 -1.98
CA ILE A 21 1.39 4.31 -1.86
C ILE A 21 1.09 2.96 -2.54
N ALA A 22 1.89 2.55 -3.51
CA ALA A 22 1.78 1.22 -4.11
C ALA A 22 2.14 0.07 -3.14
N LYS A 23 2.74 0.38 -1.98
CA LYS A 23 3.25 -0.62 -1.02
C LYS A 23 2.68 -0.44 0.39
N VAL A 24 2.29 0.79 0.75
CA VAL A 24 1.83 1.17 2.09
C VAL A 24 0.40 1.71 1.98
N LEU A 25 -0.54 1.03 2.63
CA LEU A 25 -1.90 1.53 2.79
C LEU A 25 -1.95 2.59 3.90
N PRO A 26 -2.90 3.54 3.82
CA PRO A 26 -3.18 4.48 4.89
C PRO A 26 -3.49 3.79 6.24
N ASP A 27 -3.14 4.44 7.34
CA ASP A 27 -3.29 3.89 8.69
C ASP A 27 -4.75 3.62 9.07
N ASP A 28 -5.68 4.45 8.62
CA ASP A 28 -7.12 4.28 8.81
C ASP A 28 -7.67 3.05 8.07
N ILE A 29 -7.15 2.76 6.88
CA ILE A 29 -7.48 1.55 6.13
C ILE A 29 -6.94 0.31 6.84
N ILE A 30 -5.70 0.33 7.33
CA ILE A 30 -5.14 -0.78 8.10
C ILE A 30 -5.95 -1.04 9.37
N ALA A 31 -6.29 0.02 10.11
CA ALA A 31 -7.12 -0.10 11.30
C ALA A 31 -8.49 -0.69 10.98
N LYS A 32 -9.11 -0.28 9.86
CA LYS A 32 -10.40 -0.84 9.45
C LYS A 32 -10.33 -2.30 9.03
N LEU A 33 -9.27 -2.71 8.32
CA LEU A 33 -9.06 -4.11 7.96
C LEU A 33 -8.84 -4.99 9.19
N ASP A 34 -8.11 -4.51 10.20
CA ASP A 34 -7.93 -5.21 11.47
C ASP A 34 -9.26 -5.32 12.25
N GLU A 35 -10.06 -4.24 12.29
CA GLU A 35 -11.38 -4.22 12.93
C GLU A 35 -12.35 -5.23 12.29
N LEU A 36 -12.42 -5.26 10.95
CA LEU A 36 -13.31 -6.16 10.21
C LEU A 36 -12.83 -7.62 10.30
N GLY A 37 -11.53 -7.87 10.17
CA GLY A 37 -10.97 -9.21 10.27
C GLY A 37 -11.20 -9.87 11.64
N ALA A 38 -11.28 -9.07 12.71
CA ALA A 38 -11.62 -9.56 14.05
C ALA A 38 -13.10 -9.95 14.22
N GLN A 39 -13.99 -9.46 13.36
CA GLN A 39 -15.43 -9.75 13.37
C GLN A 39 -15.80 -10.97 12.51
N GLU A 40 -14.89 -11.43 11.66
CA GLU A 40 -15.12 -12.60 10.83
C GLU A 40 -15.19 -13.87 11.67
N ASP A 41 -16.16 -14.74 11.40
CA ASP A 41 -16.27 -16.07 12.00
C ASP A 41 -16.06 -17.21 11.00
N ALA A 42 -16.31 -16.92 9.71
CA ALA A 42 -16.11 -17.88 8.65
C ALA A 42 -14.61 -18.19 8.45
N PRO A 43 -14.19 -19.46 8.45
CA PRO A 43 -12.78 -19.84 8.32
C PRO A 43 -12.10 -19.26 7.08
N LEU A 44 -12.80 -19.22 5.95
CA LEU A 44 -12.27 -18.67 4.71
C LEU A 44 -12.04 -17.15 4.81
N SER A 45 -13.01 -16.40 5.36
CA SER A 45 -12.89 -14.95 5.54
C SER A 45 -11.71 -14.60 6.43
N LYS A 46 -11.52 -15.31 7.56
CA LYS A 46 -10.35 -15.11 8.44
C LYS A 46 -9.03 -15.25 7.69
N VAL A 47 -8.89 -16.33 6.90
CA VAL A 47 -7.69 -16.58 6.10
C VAL A 47 -7.46 -15.47 5.06
N ILE A 48 -8.52 -14.92 4.48
CA ILE A 48 -8.41 -13.79 3.53
C ILE A 48 -7.82 -12.56 4.22
N TYR A 49 -8.34 -12.14 5.38
CA TYR A 49 -7.79 -10.99 6.12
C TYR A 49 -6.34 -11.21 6.57
N GLU A 50 -6.02 -12.40 7.09
CA GLU A 50 -4.64 -12.76 7.44
C GLU A 50 -3.69 -12.68 6.23
N THR A 51 -4.17 -13.14 5.07
CA THR A 51 -3.41 -13.08 3.81
C THR A 51 -3.20 -11.64 3.36
N MET A 52 -4.23 -10.79 3.43
CA MET A 52 -4.11 -9.35 3.13
C MET A 52 -3.08 -8.68 4.03
N LYS A 53 -3.12 -8.93 5.34
CA LYS A 53 -2.16 -8.38 6.31
C LYS A 53 -0.72 -8.84 6.02
N ARG A 54 -0.54 -10.13 5.73
CA ARG A 54 0.77 -10.67 5.34
C ARG A 54 1.27 -10.05 4.04
N ASN A 55 0.41 -9.88 3.05
CA ASN A 55 0.77 -9.25 1.78
C ASN A 55 1.23 -7.80 1.97
N GLN A 56 0.51 -7.00 2.78
CA GLN A 56 0.88 -5.63 3.10
C GLN A 56 2.25 -5.53 3.78
N LYS A 57 2.55 -6.43 4.73
CA LYS A 57 3.86 -6.51 5.36
C LYS A 57 4.96 -6.81 4.33
N LEU A 58 4.74 -7.83 3.49
CA LEU A 58 5.71 -8.25 2.48
C LEU A 58 5.92 -7.21 1.37
N ALA A 59 4.90 -6.45 0.98
CA ALA A 59 5.03 -5.38 0.00
C ALA A 59 6.07 -4.33 0.43
N LYS A 60 6.04 -3.94 1.71
CA LYS A 60 7.02 -3.04 2.32
C LYS A 60 8.40 -3.69 2.45
N GLU A 61 8.48 -4.90 3.00
CA GLU A 61 9.76 -5.60 3.25
C GLU A 61 10.52 -5.95 1.97
N LEU A 62 9.80 -6.37 0.93
CA LEU A 62 10.37 -6.76 -0.37
C LEU A 62 10.45 -5.58 -1.35
N ASN A 63 10.06 -4.38 -0.92
CA ASN A 63 10.04 -3.16 -1.71
C ASN A 63 9.33 -3.32 -3.08
N ARG A 64 8.18 -4.01 -3.09
CA ARG A 64 7.40 -4.31 -4.31
C ARG A 64 5.92 -3.98 -4.10
N PRO A 65 5.17 -3.64 -5.16
CA PRO A 65 3.75 -3.31 -5.03
C PRO A 65 2.95 -4.41 -4.33
N SER A 66 1.95 -4.02 -3.54
CA SER A 66 1.06 -4.95 -2.87
C SER A 66 0.06 -5.63 -3.82
N CYS A 67 -0.21 -5.01 -4.97
CA CYS A 67 -1.07 -5.55 -6.02
C CYS A 67 -0.30 -5.67 -7.34
N GLN A 68 -0.67 -6.67 -8.15
CA GLN A 68 -0.17 -6.80 -9.53
C GLN A 68 -0.71 -5.69 -10.44
N ASP A 69 -1.93 -5.22 -10.18
CA ASP A 69 -2.48 -4.00 -10.77
C ASP A 69 -2.01 -2.80 -9.93
N THR A 70 -1.07 -2.04 -10.46
CA THR A 70 -0.49 -0.86 -9.78
C THR A 70 -1.29 0.42 -9.97
N GLY A 71 -2.44 0.36 -10.64
CA GLY A 71 -3.17 1.54 -11.09
C GLY A 71 -2.57 2.19 -12.34
N VAL A 72 -3.23 3.27 -12.81
CA VAL A 72 -2.92 4.01 -14.06
C VAL A 72 -2.34 5.38 -13.74
#